data_AF-A0A2P8F9A5-F1
#
_entry.id   AF-A0A2P8F9A5-F1
#
_cell.length_a   1.000
_cell.length_b   1.000
_cell.length_c   1.000
_cell.angle_alpha   90.00
_cell.angle_beta   90.00
_cell.angle_gamma   90.00
#
_symmetry.space_group_name_H-M   'P 1'
#
loop_
_entity.id
_entity.type
_entity.pdbx_description
1 polymer ?
#
loop_
_entity_poly.entity_id
_entity_poly.type
_entity_poly.pdbx_seq_one_letter_code
_entity_poly.pdbx_strand_id
1 'polypeptide(L)'
;MFVTTDPVSLYRLRLIKKYFMSSGTRSKALRRGKMHGQYRAVSNHWHGGRNVPWLNVRGLWLEEAGFNVGDPIDIIVGKGKLIVKKAYDGNSSH
;
A
#
# COMPACT_ATOMS: atom_id res chain seq x y z
N MET A 1 -6.35 -8.45 -41.08
CA MET A 1 -6.55 -9.43 -39.99
C MET A 1 -5.36 -10.37 -40.01
N PHE A 2 -4.38 -10.22 -39.10
CA PHE A 2 -3.21 -11.09 -39.06
C PHE A 2 -3.57 -12.37 -38.29
N VAL A 3 -3.94 -13.42 -39.01
CA VAL A 3 -4.14 -14.76 -38.43
C VAL A 3 -2.78 -15.45 -38.44
N THR A 4 -2.09 -15.43 -37.30
CA THR A 4 -0.87 -16.23 -37.11
C THR A 4 -1.25 -17.63 -36.63
N THR A 5 -0.90 -18.65 -37.40
CA THR A 5 -1.04 -20.07 -37.03
C THR A 5 0.28 -20.68 -36.56
N ASP A 6 1.35 -19.87 -36.51
CA ASP A 6 2.65 -20.31 -36.02
C ASP A 6 2.55 -20.64 -34.51
N PRO A 7 2.88 -21.87 -34.10
CA PRO A 7 2.81 -22.29 -32.70
C PRO A 7 3.62 -21.37 -31.78
N VAL A 8 4.80 -20.91 -32.20
CA VAL A 8 5.70 -20.11 -31.36
C VAL A 8 5.11 -18.73 -31.06
N SER A 9 4.57 -18.07 -32.08
CA SER A 9 3.88 -16.79 -31.99
C SER A 9 2.60 -16.91 -31.18
N LEU A 10 1.85 -18.01 -31.29
CA LEU A 10 0.69 -18.31 -30.45
C LEU A 10 1.08 -18.51 -28.98
N TYR A 11 2.17 -19.22 -28.70
CA TYR A 11 2.71 -19.34 -27.34
C TYR A 11 3.14 -18.00 -26.78
N ARG A 12 3.84 -17.18 -27.57
CA ARG A 12 4.29 -15.84 -27.17
C ARG A 12 3.11 -14.90 -26.90
N LEU A 13 2.07 -14.93 -27.74
CA LEU A 13 0.85 -14.15 -27.55
C LEU A 13 0.07 -14.61 -26.31
N ARG A 14 -0.04 -15.94 -26.09
CA ARG A 14 -0.65 -16.50 -24.87
C ARG A 14 0.13 -16.10 -23.63
N LEU A 15 1.46 -16.13 -23.68
CA LEU A 15 2.32 -15.77 -22.57
C LEU A 15 2.17 -14.27 -22.24
N ILE A 16 2.23 -13.39 -23.24
CA ILE A 16 2.02 -11.94 -23.07
C ILE A 16 0.62 -11.65 -22.54
N LYS A 17 -0.44 -12.29 -23.06
CA LYS A 17 -1.80 -12.15 -22.52
C LYS A 17 -1.92 -12.68 -21.09
N LYS A 18 -1.24 -13.77 -20.73
CA LYS A 18 -1.21 -14.31 -19.36
C LYS A 18 -0.57 -13.32 -18.39
N TYR A 19 0.58 -12.74 -18.76
CA TYR A 19 1.24 -11.72 -17.94
C TYR A 19 0.45 -10.42 -17.86
N PHE A 20 -0.21 -9.99 -18.96
CA PHE A 20 -1.09 -8.82 -18.99
C PHE A 20 -2.42 -9.03 -18.24
N MET A 21 -2.96 -10.24 -18.21
CA MET A 21 -4.16 -10.57 -17.43
C MET A 21 -3.83 -10.77 -15.93
N SER A 22 -2.61 -11.19 -15.61
CA SER A 22 -2.12 -11.32 -14.23
C SER A 22 -1.87 -9.98 -13.54
N SER A 23 -1.72 -8.88 -14.28
CA SER A 23 -1.69 -7.52 -13.71
C SER A 23 -3.09 -6.94 -13.50
N GLY A 24 -4.15 -7.72 -13.78
CA GLY A 24 -5.54 -7.37 -13.54
C GLY A 24 -5.79 -7.03 -12.07
N THR A 25 -6.09 -5.76 -11.83
CA THR A 25 -6.64 -5.16 -10.60
C THR A 25 -6.68 -6.12 -9.40
N ARG A 26 -5.60 -6.15 -8.60
CA ARG A 26 -5.65 -6.77 -7.27
C ARG A 26 -6.85 -6.19 -6.53
N SER A 27 -7.84 -7.03 -6.25
CA SER A 27 -8.97 -6.67 -5.39
C SER A 27 -8.38 -6.06 -4.12
N LYS A 28 -8.60 -4.76 -3.90
CA LYS A 28 -8.10 -4.07 -2.71
C LYS A 28 -8.69 -4.78 -1.51
N ALA A 29 -7.90 -5.60 -0.82
CA ALA A 29 -8.36 -6.31 0.34
C ALA A 29 -8.66 -5.27 1.44
N LEU A 30 -9.95 -5.04 1.73
CA LEU A 30 -10.35 -4.17 2.83
C LEU A 30 -9.92 -4.84 4.14
N ARG A 31 -8.95 -4.24 4.83
CA ARG A 31 -8.55 -4.66 6.18
C ARG A 31 -9.28 -3.79 7.20
N ARG A 32 -10.18 -4.40 7.99
CA ARG A 32 -10.86 -3.73 9.10
C ARG A 32 -10.01 -3.83 10.36
N GLY A 33 -9.84 -2.72 11.05
CA GLY A 33 -9.12 -2.63 12.33
C GLY A 33 -9.81 -1.67 13.28
N LYS A 34 -9.29 -1.54 14.50
CA LYS A 34 -9.75 -0.57 15.50
C LYS A 34 -8.67 0.47 15.73
N MET A 35 -9.07 1.72 15.94
CA MET A 35 -8.17 2.72 16.52
C MET A 35 -7.91 2.35 17.97
N HIS A 36 -6.64 2.31 18.35
CA HIS A 36 -6.22 2.12 19.74
C HIS A 36 -6.07 3.47 20.43
N GLY A 37 -6.05 3.47 21.76
CA GLY A 37 -5.64 4.62 22.56
C GLY A 37 -4.19 4.45 22.99
N GLN A 38 -3.40 5.50 22.87
CA GLN A 38 -2.10 5.58 23.52
C GLN A 38 -2.09 6.78 24.46
N TYR A 39 -1.71 6.58 25.72
CA TYR A 39 -1.56 7.69 26.66
C TYR A 39 -0.45 8.62 26.18
N ARG A 40 -0.74 9.91 26.17
CA ARG A 40 0.24 10.96 25.90
C ARG A 40 0.13 12.02 26.98
N ALA A 41 1.26 12.34 27.59
CA ALA A 41 1.37 13.51 28.46
C ALA A 41 1.10 14.76 27.62
N VAL A 42 0.24 15.65 28.11
CA VAL A 42 -0.10 16.91 27.46
C VAL A 42 -0.14 17.97 28.55
N SER A 43 0.63 19.05 28.38
CA SER A 43 0.52 20.20 29.27
C SER A 43 -0.89 20.78 29.20
N ASN A 44 -1.37 21.36 30.30
CA ASN A 44 -2.71 21.95 30.41
C ASN A 44 -3.87 20.94 30.25
N HIS A 45 -3.64 19.66 30.52
CA HIS A 45 -4.70 18.69 30.77
C HIS A 45 -4.85 18.49 32.29
N TRP A 46 -6.08 18.47 32.79
CA TRP A 46 -6.37 18.35 34.24
C TRP A 46 -5.80 17.08 34.91
N HIS A 47 -5.50 16.05 34.12
CA HIS A 47 -4.85 14.81 34.55
C HIS A 47 -3.40 14.64 34.06
N GLY A 48 -2.75 15.71 33.56
CA GLY A 48 -1.38 15.64 33.04
C GLY A 48 -1.21 14.94 31.69
N GLY A 49 -2.29 14.35 31.15
CA GLY A 49 -2.30 13.75 29.82
C GLY A 49 -3.63 13.07 29.48
N ARG A 50 -3.72 12.52 28.27
CA ARG A 50 -4.91 11.81 27.78
C ARG A 50 -4.56 10.72 26.78
N ASN A 51 -5.50 9.82 26.53
CA ASN A 51 -5.39 8.88 25.42
C ASN A 51 -5.58 9.62 24.08
N VAL A 52 -4.62 9.44 23.17
CA VAL A 52 -4.69 9.91 21.78
C VAL A 52 -4.91 8.73 20.83
N PRO A 53 -5.53 8.95 19.65
CA PRO A 53 -5.68 7.90 18.66
C PRO A 53 -4.33 7.34 18.21
N TRP A 54 -4.22 6.03 18.22
CA TRP A 54 -3.06 5.27 17.75
C TRP A 54 -3.50 4.27 16.70
N LEU A 55 -2.88 4.32 15.52
CA LEU A 55 -3.10 3.39 14.43
C LEU A 55 -1.90 2.45 14.31
N ASN A 56 -2.15 1.15 14.41
CA ASN A 56 -1.13 0.13 14.13
C ASN A 56 -1.47 -0.57 12.81
N VAL A 57 -0.56 -0.49 11.84
CA VAL A 57 -0.68 -1.18 10.55
C VAL A 57 0.53 -2.10 10.41
N ARG A 58 0.29 -3.41 10.47
CA ARG A 58 1.33 -4.44 10.40
C ARG A 58 0.82 -5.71 9.71
N GLY A 59 1.74 -6.48 9.12
CA GLY A 59 1.49 -7.80 8.56
C GLY A 59 2.11 -8.00 7.19
N LEU A 60 2.30 -9.27 6.81
CA LEU A 60 2.90 -9.67 5.52
C LEU A 60 2.20 -9.05 4.30
N TRP A 61 0.90 -8.74 4.43
CA TRP A 61 0.12 -8.07 3.40
C TRP A 61 0.62 -6.66 3.03
N LEU A 62 1.38 -5.99 3.92
CA LEU A 62 2.03 -4.72 3.59
C LEU A 62 3.21 -4.93 2.63
N GLU A 63 4.04 -5.95 2.87
CA GLU A 63 5.13 -6.34 1.97
C GLU A 63 4.57 -6.80 0.63
N GLU A 64 3.53 -7.63 0.64
CA GLU A 64 2.80 -8.01 -0.58
C GLU A 64 2.27 -6.77 -1.34
N ALA A 65 1.85 -5.72 -0.62
CA ALA A 65 1.41 -4.46 -1.20
C ALA A 65 2.56 -3.56 -1.71
N GLY A 66 3.82 -3.96 -1.52
CA GLY A 66 5.02 -3.28 -2.01
C GLY A 66 5.67 -2.32 -1.01
N PHE A 67 5.30 -2.38 0.27
CA PHE A 67 5.97 -1.63 1.34
C PHE A 67 7.01 -2.53 2.02
N ASN A 68 8.29 -2.22 1.84
CA ASN A 68 9.39 -2.93 2.47
C ASN A 68 9.87 -2.20 3.74
N VAL A 69 10.55 -2.94 4.62
CA VAL A 69 11.24 -2.34 5.76
C VAL A 69 12.27 -1.31 5.28
N GLY A 70 12.18 -0.10 5.83
CA GLY A 70 13.07 1.02 5.46
C GLY A 70 12.57 1.88 4.30
N ASP A 71 11.50 1.48 3.61
CA ASP A 71 10.89 2.34 2.58
C ASP A 71 10.37 3.66 3.20
N PRO A 72 10.69 4.82 2.62
CA PRO A 72 10.08 6.07 3.04
C PRO A 72 8.60 6.09 2.63
N ILE A 73 7.74 6.64 3.48
CA ILE A 73 6.28 6.71 3.26
C ILE A 73 5.74 8.12 3.46
N ASP A 74 4.71 8.45 2.69
CA ASP A 74 3.86 9.63 2.91
C ASP A 74 2.54 9.20 3.55
N ILE A 75 2.10 9.99 4.54
CA ILE A 75 0.75 9.90 5.10
C ILE A 75 0.02 11.19 4.81
N ILE A 76 -0.93 11.14 3.88
CA ILE A 76 -1.79 12.27 3.54
C ILE A 76 -3.00 12.24 4.47
N VAL A 77 -3.20 13.33 5.22
CA VAL A 77 -4.25 13.47 6.23
C VAL A 77 -5.42 14.27 5.68
N GLY A 78 -6.62 13.71 5.78
CA GLY A 78 -7.89 14.40 5.50
C GLY A 78 -8.92 14.11 6.58
N LYS A 79 -10.01 14.88 6.61
CA LYS A 79 -11.10 14.66 7.58
C LYS A 79 -11.67 13.25 7.40
N GLY A 80 -11.56 12.42 8.44
CA GLY A 80 -12.05 11.03 8.45
C GLY A 80 -11.27 10.06 7.56
N LYS A 81 -10.09 10.44 7.04
CA LYS A 81 -9.35 9.64 6.06
C LYS A 81 -7.84 9.81 6.19
N LEU A 82 -7.12 8.71 6.09
CA LEU A 82 -5.67 8.68 5.88
C LEU A 82 -5.38 7.94 4.58
N ILE A 83 -4.46 8.46 3.78
CA ILE A 83 -3.91 7.76 2.61
C ILE A 83 -2.42 7.55 2.86
N VAL A 84 -2.00 6.29 2.93
CA VAL A 84 -0.59 5.91 3.05
C VAL A 84 -0.08 5.47 1.69
N LYS A 85 1.05 6.01 1.25
CA LYS A 85 1.71 5.65 -0.01
C LYS A 85 3.23 5.67 0.18
N LYS A 86 3.98 5.03 -0.73
CA LYS A 86 5.43 5.22 -0.78
C LYS A 86 5.73 6.69 -1.04
N ALA A 87 6.71 7.23 -0.31
CA ALA A 87 7.29 8.52 -0.65
C ALA A 87 8.19 8.32 -1.87
N TYR A 88 8.24 9.34 -2.73
CA TYR A 88 9.20 9.40 -3.82
C TYR A 88 10.25 10.43 -3.42
N ASP A 89 11.40 9.96 -2.94
CA ASP A 89 12.59 10.78 -2.85
C ASP A 89 13.18 10.86 -4.26
N GLY A 90 13.08 12.03 -4.90
CA GLY A 90 13.57 12.27 -6.26
C GLY A 90 15.08 12.07 -6.47
N ASN A 91 15.78 11.37 -5.57
CA ASN A 91 17.17 10.98 -5.69
C ASN A 91 17.32 9.57 -6.30
N SER A 92 16.68 9.35 -7.46
CA SER A 92 17.10 8.28 -8.37
C SER A 92 18.27 8.79 -9.21
N SER A 93 19.38 9.14 -8.54
CA SER A 93 20.61 9.53 -9.22
C SER A 93 21.27 8.27 -9.78
N HIS A 94 21.17 8.14 -11.12
CA HIS A 94 22.04 7.47 -12.08
C HIS A 94 22.86 6.23 -11.64
#